data_AF-A0A094QMY8-F1
#
_entry.id   AF-A0A094QMY8-F1
#
_cell.length_a   1.000
_cell.length_b   1.000
_cell.length_c   1.000
_cell.angle_alpha   90.00
_cell.angle_beta   90.00
_cell.angle_gamma   90.00
#
_symmetry.space_group_name_H-M   'P 1'
#
loop_
_entity.id
_entity.type
_entity.pdbx_description
1 polymer ?
#
loop_
_entity_poly.entity_id
_entity_poly.type
_entity_poly.pdbx_seq_one_letter_code
_entity_poly.pdbx_strand_id
1 'polypeptide(L)'
;MKTFAGELIPNDLPSGRGLADQGRDLGNQITMGVSNFCKFHGVKSELEYKQKMSREGRIMTALTIGLTDWPETKKGLQYIKEVSADRGFYIDRFIIALDRRMGLPSEMRAAAIKETGPMLNSEQEWLEVAQSVQIQPHMGDMMIGSPSSLDNTRRALEAGVNYIGNLSQFAWKYPGWPGDDVAQMSEVVKALGLMASKAGEGAVVHSYLDDGFPAQFGDYSSYLGWAKFERYVVEELIGAKLAHAYGGLTHDPITKTIVTMAIESLRPADVCSSFYFG
;
A
#
# COMPACT_ATOMS: atom_id res chain seq x y z
N MET A 1 -12.31 37.81 -13.08
CA MET A 1 -11.39 36.72 -12.71
C MET A 1 -11.40 35.73 -13.86
N LYS A 2 -10.47 35.83 -14.81
CA LYS A 2 -10.31 34.79 -15.83
C LYS A 2 -9.83 33.55 -15.09
N THR A 3 -10.61 32.49 -15.14
CA THR A 3 -10.33 31.22 -14.45
C THR A 3 -9.09 30.58 -15.06
N PHE A 4 -7.94 30.77 -14.42
CA PHE A 4 -6.67 30.09 -14.73
C PHE A 4 -6.79 28.55 -14.79
N ALA A 5 -7.87 27.97 -14.25
CA ALA A 5 -8.12 26.54 -14.27
C ALA A 5 -8.27 25.94 -15.68
N GLY A 6 -8.81 26.70 -16.66
CA GLY A 6 -9.07 26.18 -18.01
C GLY A 6 -7.84 26.04 -18.91
N GLU A 7 -6.72 26.67 -18.56
CA GLU A 7 -5.45 26.58 -19.30
C GLU A 7 -4.46 25.59 -18.63
N LEU A 8 -4.69 25.22 -17.37
CA LEU A 8 -3.80 24.33 -16.59
C LEU A 8 -4.22 22.86 -16.59
N ILE A 9 -5.50 22.57 -16.87
CA ILE A 9 -6.02 21.20 -16.91
C ILE A 9 -6.36 20.85 -18.36
N PRO A 10 -5.69 19.85 -18.97
CA PRO A 10 -6.00 19.40 -20.32
C PRO A 10 -7.49 19.02 -20.46
N ASN A 11 -8.11 19.40 -21.57
CA ASN A 11 -9.54 19.16 -21.80
C ASN A 11 -9.85 17.70 -22.20
N ASP A 12 -8.83 16.92 -22.51
CA ASP A 12 -8.89 15.54 -23.01
C ASP A 12 -8.57 14.48 -21.93
N LEU A 13 -8.54 14.88 -20.65
CA LEU A 13 -8.32 13.94 -19.56
C LEU A 13 -9.47 12.93 -19.45
N PRO A 14 -9.17 11.64 -19.17
CA PRO A 14 -10.19 10.65 -18.88
C PRO A 14 -10.97 11.03 -17.62
N SER A 15 -12.25 10.63 -17.57
CA SER A 15 -13.08 10.81 -16.39
C SER A 15 -12.52 9.99 -15.22
N GLY A 16 -12.06 10.66 -14.16
CA GLY A 16 -11.59 10.00 -12.94
C GLY A 16 -12.66 9.09 -12.32
N ARG A 17 -13.94 9.50 -12.35
CA ARG A 17 -15.05 8.66 -11.91
C ARG A 17 -15.20 7.41 -12.79
N GLY A 18 -15.13 7.56 -14.11
CA GLY A 18 -15.20 6.44 -15.04
C GLY A 18 -14.05 5.45 -14.86
N LEU A 19 -12.84 5.94 -14.58
CA LEU A 19 -11.69 5.10 -14.25
C LEU A 19 -11.89 4.35 -12.91
N ALA A 20 -12.40 5.03 -11.88
CA ALA A 20 -12.70 4.39 -10.61
C ALA A 20 -13.79 3.32 -10.75
N ASP A 21 -14.82 3.58 -11.58
CA ASP A 21 -15.88 2.61 -11.87
C ASP A 21 -15.34 1.36 -12.59
N GLN A 22 -14.41 1.51 -13.55
CA GLN A 22 -13.71 0.36 -14.14
C GLN A 22 -12.98 -0.48 -13.09
N GLY A 23 -12.33 0.17 -12.12
CA GLY A 23 -11.70 -0.48 -10.99
C GLY A 23 -12.69 -1.27 -10.12
N ARG A 24 -13.83 -0.64 -9.78
CA ARG A 24 -14.90 -1.28 -9.01
C ARG A 24 -15.50 -2.49 -9.75
N ASP A 25 -15.73 -2.36 -11.05
CA ASP A 25 -16.28 -3.43 -11.87
C ASP A 25 -15.37 -4.65 -11.89
N LEU A 26 -14.05 -4.45 -12.02
CA LEU A 26 -13.07 -5.53 -11.88
C LEU A 26 -13.07 -6.10 -10.45
N GLY A 27 -13.09 -5.24 -9.44
CA GLY A 27 -13.13 -5.65 -8.04
C GLY A 27 -14.35 -6.52 -7.70
N ASN A 28 -15.51 -6.23 -8.29
CA ASN A 28 -16.73 -7.04 -8.14
C ASN A 28 -16.63 -8.43 -8.79
N GLN A 29 -15.68 -8.63 -9.71
CA GLN A 29 -15.43 -9.92 -10.38
C GLN A 29 -14.41 -10.80 -9.64
N ILE A 30 -13.65 -10.23 -8.70
CA ILE A 30 -12.64 -10.98 -7.94
C ILE A 30 -13.12 -11.32 -6.53
N THR A 31 -12.56 -12.39 -5.97
CA THR A 31 -12.69 -12.73 -4.55
C THR A 31 -11.42 -12.31 -3.83
N MET A 32 -11.55 -11.57 -2.72
CA MET A 32 -10.40 -11.24 -1.90
C MET A 32 -9.97 -12.49 -1.12
N GLY A 33 -8.68 -12.83 -1.19
CA GLY A 33 -8.10 -13.96 -0.47
C GLY A 33 -8.04 -13.72 1.03
N VAL A 34 -7.86 -14.81 1.78
CA VAL A 34 -7.57 -14.77 3.22
C VAL A 34 -6.19 -15.35 3.45
N SER A 35 -5.29 -14.55 4.02
CA SER A 35 -3.91 -14.97 4.32
C SER A 35 -3.86 -16.10 5.35
N ASN A 36 -2.75 -16.85 5.36
CA ASN A 36 -2.53 -17.88 6.38
C ASN A 36 -2.45 -17.27 7.80
N PHE A 37 -1.94 -16.04 7.91
CA PHE A 37 -1.98 -15.26 9.15
C PHE A 37 -3.42 -15.02 9.62
N CYS A 38 -4.30 -14.51 8.75
CA CYS A 38 -5.67 -14.21 9.11
C CYS A 38 -6.45 -15.48 9.50
N LYS A 39 -6.26 -16.58 8.74
CA LYS A 39 -6.82 -17.90 9.08
C LYS A 39 -6.38 -18.37 10.46
N PHE A 40 -5.09 -18.27 10.77
CA PHE A 40 -4.54 -18.67 12.06
C PHE A 40 -5.15 -17.90 13.24
N HIS A 41 -5.40 -16.60 13.06
CA HIS A 41 -5.98 -15.74 14.09
C HIS A 41 -7.51 -15.71 14.10
N GLY A 42 -8.17 -16.46 13.21
CA GLY A 42 -9.63 -16.53 13.12
C GLY A 42 -10.30 -15.23 12.68
N VAL A 43 -9.60 -14.40 11.90
CA VAL A 43 -10.11 -13.14 11.35
C VAL A 43 -10.21 -13.21 9.82
N LYS A 44 -10.97 -12.31 9.21
CA LYS A 44 -11.15 -12.23 7.75
C LYS A 44 -10.16 -11.31 7.06
N SER A 45 -9.59 -10.34 7.79
CA SER A 45 -8.62 -9.37 7.23
C SER A 45 -7.62 -8.88 8.26
N GLU A 46 -6.51 -8.31 7.77
CA GLU A 46 -5.55 -7.59 8.59
C GLU A 46 -6.21 -6.43 9.36
N LEU A 47 -7.18 -5.73 8.75
CA LEU A 47 -7.88 -4.62 9.41
C LEU A 47 -8.65 -5.11 10.65
N GLU A 48 -9.39 -6.22 10.52
CA GLU A 48 -10.09 -6.83 11.64
C GLU A 48 -9.12 -7.23 12.76
N TYR A 49 -7.97 -7.81 12.38
CA TYR A 49 -6.92 -8.16 13.33
C TYR A 49 -6.36 -6.91 14.05
N LYS A 50 -5.98 -5.87 13.31
CA LYS A 50 -5.48 -4.60 13.87
C LYS A 50 -6.47 -3.99 14.86
N GLN A 51 -7.76 -3.97 14.52
CA GLN A 51 -8.80 -3.47 15.42
C GLN A 51 -8.93 -4.33 16.69
N LYS A 52 -8.84 -5.67 16.56
CA LYS A 52 -8.82 -6.58 17.71
C LYS A 52 -7.65 -6.29 18.63
N MET A 53 -6.43 -6.19 18.08
CA MET A 53 -5.22 -5.91 18.85
C MET A 53 -5.26 -4.53 19.52
N SER A 54 -5.78 -3.52 18.82
CA SER A 54 -5.96 -2.18 19.38
C SER A 54 -6.90 -2.19 20.60
N ARG A 55 -8.01 -2.93 20.56
CA ARG A 55 -8.92 -3.09 21.72
C ARG A 55 -8.26 -3.81 22.90
N GLU A 56 -7.33 -4.72 22.62
CA GLU A 56 -6.56 -5.47 23.61
C GLU A 56 -5.31 -4.69 24.10
N GLY A 57 -5.07 -3.47 23.59
CA GLY A 57 -3.90 -2.66 23.96
C GLY A 57 -2.57 -3.19 23.42
N ARG A 58 -2.59 -4.04 22.38
CA ARG A 58 -1.38 -4.63 21.77
C ARG A 58 -0.99 -3.92 20.48
N ILE A 59 0.29 -3.58 20.37
CA ILE A 59 0.90 -3.07 19.14
C ILE A 59 1.33 -4.24 18.26
N MET A 60 1.07 -4.14 16.96
CA MET A 60 1.62 -5.09 15.98
C MET A 60 3.04 -4.71 15.60
N THR A 61 3.93 -5.69 15.55
CA THR A 61 5.32 -5.49 15.11
C THR A 61 5.46 -5.80 13.62
N ALA A 62 6.26 -5.00 12.94
CA ALA A 62 6.50 -5.13 11.51
C ALA A 62 8.00 -5.12 11.21
N LEU A 63 8.39 -5.81 10.14
CA LEU A 63 9.73 -5.74 9.56
C LEU A 63 9.64 -5.45 8.06
N THR A 64 10.73 -4.97 7.48
CA THR A 64 10.88 -4.88 6.02
C THR A 64 11.83 -5.97 5.55
N ILE A 65 11.47 -6.67 4.46
CA ILE A 65 12.31 -7.71 3.86
C ILE A 65 12.16 -7.72 2.34
N GLY A 66 13.28 -7.89 1.65
CA GLY A 66 13.33 -8.14 0.21
C GLY A 66 14.71 -8.66 -0.12
N LEU A 67 14.84 -9.97 -0.32
CA LEU A 67 16.10 -10.61 -0.69
C LEU A 67 16.21 -10.67 -2.23
N THR A 68 17.17 -11.46 -2.74
CA THR A 68 17.50 -11.52 -4.17
C THR A 68 16.33 -11.91 -5.07
N ASP A 69 15.47 -12.81 -4.60
CA ASP A 69 14.28 -13.32 -5.28
C ASP A 69 13.22 -13.79 -4.27
N TRP A 70 12.05 -14.20 -4.77
CA TRP A 70 10.96 -14.65 -3.93
C TRP A 70 11.33 -15.92 -3.12
N PRO A 71 11.90 -16.99 -3.72
CA PRO A 71 12.33 -18.16 -2.96
C PRO A 71 13.26 -17.86 -1.77
N GLU A 72 14.26 -17.00 -1.95
CA GLU A 72 15.14 -16.60 -0.85
C GLU A 72 14.40 -15.76 0.18
N THR A 73 13.57 -14.81 -0.24
CA THR A 73 12.74 -13.99 0.67
C THR A 73 11.82 -14.88 1.52
N LYS A 74 11.19 -15.90 0.91
CA LYS A 74 10.34 -16.89 1.60
C LYS A 74 11.12 -17.69 2.63
N LYS A 75 12.31 -18.19 2.30
CA LYS A 75 13.19 -18.88 3.27
C LYS A 75 13.55 -17.96 4.43
N GLY A 76 13.88 -16.70 4.15
CA GLY A 76 14.15 -15.68 5.16
C GLY A 76 12.98 -15.46 6.11
N LEU A 77 11.76 -15.33 5.59
CA LEU A 77 10.54 -15.21 6.39
C LEU A 77 10.28 -16.43 7.27
N GLN A 78 10.49 -17.64 6.76
CA GLN A 78 10.36 -18.89 7.53
C GLN A 78 11.37 -18.93 8.68
N TYR A 79 12.63 -18.63 8.40
CA TYR A 79 13.68 -18.54 9.41
C TYR A 79 13.37 -17.49 10.48
N ILE A 80 12.93 -16.30 10.08
CA ILE A 80 12.56 -15.22 11.00
C ILE A 80 11.40 -15.67 11.91
N LYS A 81 10.37 -16.33 11.35
CA LYS A 81 9.25 -16.85 12.13
C LYS A 81 9.72 -17.82 13.22
N GLU A 82 10.57 -18.77 12.87
CA GLU A 82 11.09 -19.77 13.80
C GLU A 82 11.95 -19.13 14.89
N VAL A 83 12.93 -18.31 14.52
CA VAL A 83 13.86 -17.70 15.47
C VAL A 83 13.18 -16.68 16.37
N SER A 84 12.20 -15.91 15.86
CA SER A 84 11.45 -14.97 16.69
C SER A 84 10.62 -15.70 17.74
N ALA A 85 9.91 -16.78 17.35
CA ALA A 85 9.14 -17.60 18.27
C ALA A 85 10.01 -18.23 19.38
N ASP A 86 11.17 -18.78 19.02
CA ASP A 86 12.13 -19.35 19.98
C ASP A 86 12.65 -18.33 21.00
N ARG A 87 12.66 -17.05 20.63
CA ARG A 87 13.08 -15.92 21.49
C ARG A 87 11.93 -15.27 22.24
N GLY A 88 10.70 -15.78 22.13
CA GLY A 88 9.51 -15.21 22.75
C GLY A 88 9.06 -13.89 22.11
N PHE A 89 9.46 -13.63 20.86
CA PHE A 89 9.03 -12.48 20.08
C PHE A 89 8.08 -12.92 18.97
N TYR A 90 7.04 -12.12 18.72
CA TYR A 90 6.09 -12.39 17.64
C TYR A 90 6.15 -11.26 16.63
N ILE A 91 6.31 -11.61 15.36
CA ILE A 91 6.29 -10.67 14.24
C ILE A 91 4.95 -10.82 13.54
N ASP A 92 4.15 -9.76 13.60
CA ASP A 92 2.80 -9.78 13.05
C ASP A 92 2.78 -9.56 11.53
N ARG A 93 3.72 -8.75 11.04
CA ARG A 93 3.67 -8.22 9.68
C ARG A 93 5.04 -8.16 9.02
N PHE A 94 5.08 -8.36 7.70
CA PHE A 94 6.25 -8.02 6.89
C PHE A 94 5.85 -7.09 5.73
N ILE A 95 6.68 -6.09 5.48
CA ILE A 95 6.64 -5.20 4.32
C ILE A 95 7.60 -5.80 3.31
N ILE A 96 7.07 -6.27 2.18
CA ILE A 96 7.93 -6.79 1.11
C ILE A 96 8.50 -5.63 0.29
N ALA A 97 9.82 -5.52 0.26
CA ALA A 97 10.54 -4.54 -0.55
C ALA A 97 10.73 -5.12 -1.96
N LEU A 98 9.73 -4.93 -2.82
CA LEU A 98 9.71 -5.46 -4.19
C LEU A 98 10.70 -4.72 -5.10
N ASP A 99 11.22 -5.44 -6.10
CA ASP A 99 11.99 -4.83 -7.19
C ASP A 99 11.14 -3.77 -7.91
N ARG A 100 11.73 -2.60 -8.21
CA ARG A 100 11.03 -1.49 -8.91
C ARG A 100 10.37 -1.92 -10.21
N ARG A 101 10.90 -2.94 -10.90
CA ARG A 101 10.29 -3.52 -12.10
C ARG A 101 8.87 -4.02 -11.87
N MET A 102 8.50 -4.36 -10.64
CA MET A 102 7.12 -4.74 -10.31
C MET A 102 6.12 -3.63 -10.62
N GLY A 103 6.53 -2.36 -10.60
CA GLY A 103 5.66 -1.24 -10.97
C GLY A 103 5.45 -1.06 -12.48
N LEU A 104 6.22 -1.75 -13.32
CA LEU A 104 6.03 -1.78 -14.77
C LEU A 104 5.11 -2.93 -15.20
N PRO A 105 4.29 -2.77 -16.26
CA PRO A 105 3.47 -3.84 -16.79
C PRO A 105 4.27 -5.11 -17.03
N SER A 106 3.65 -6.27 -16.82
CA SER A 106 4.32 -7.57 -16.78
C SER A 106 5.23 -7.84 -17.98
N GLU A 107 4.78 -7.45 -19.16
CA GLU A 107 5.43 -7.59 -20.46
C GLU A 107 6.69 -6.73 -20.61
N MET A 108 6.85 -5.70 -19.78
CA MET A 108 7.98 -4.78 -19.80
C MET A 108 9.08 -5.15 -18.80
N ARG A 109 8.76 -5.96 -17.77
CA ARG A 109 9.67 -6.21 -16.63
C ARG A 109 10.99 -6.87 -17.03
N ALA A 110 10.95 -7.75 -18.03
CA ALA A 110 12.13 -8.49 -18.48
C ALA A 110 13.19 -7.60 -19.14
N ALA A 111 12.77 -6.50 -19.79
CA ALA A 111 13.66 -5.57 -20.48
C ALA A 111 14.14 -4.41 -19.56
N ALA A 112 13.50 -4.23 -18.41
CA ALA A 112 13.82 -3.17 -17.47
C ALA A 112 15.08 -3.48 -16.63
N ILE A 113 15.73 -2.42 -16.16
CA ILE A 113 16.93 -2.53 -15.32
C ILE A 113 16.54 -3.18 -13.98
N LYS A 114 17.29 -4.22 -13.60
CA LYS A 114 17.11 -4.89 -12.31
C LYS A 114 17.54 -3.96 -11.17
N GLU A 115 16.69 -3.86 -10.16
CA GLU A 115 16.99 -3.18 -8.89
C GLU A 115 16.98 -4.19 -7.72
N THR A 116 16.96 -3.71 -6.49
CA THR A 116 16.95 -4.55 -5.27
C THR A 116 15.55 -5.09 -5.00
N GLY A 117 15.46 -6.33 -4.51
CA GLY A 117 14.22 -6.95 -4.05
C GLY A 117 13.73 -8.08 -4.97
N PRO A 118 12.77 -8.90 -4.50
CA PRO A 118 12.19 -9.95 -5.30
C PRO A 118 11.19 -9.40 -6.33
N MET A 119 11.07 -10.13 -7.45
CA MET A 119 9.91 -10.03 -8.34
C MET A 119 8.94 -11.19 -8.07
N LEU A 120 7.67 -10.98 -8.38
CA LEU A 120 6.62 -12.00 -8.38
C LEU A 120 6.15 -12.20 -9.83
N ASN A 121 6.60 -13.28 -10.44
CA ASN A 121 6.48 -13.57 -11.87
C ASN A 121 5.34 -14.54 -12.20
N SER A 122 4.78 -15.23 -11.21
CA SER A 122 3.68 -16.17 -11.41
C SER A 122 2.57 -15.99 -10.38
N GLU A 123 1.35 -16.39 -10.73
CA GLU A 123 0.21 -16.41 -9.81
C GLU A 123 0.52 -17.20 -8.53
N GLN A 124 1.25 -18.31 -8.66
CA GLN A 124 1.71 -19.09 -7.52
C GLN A 124 2.59 -18.27 -6.57
N GLU A 125 3.54 -17.49 -7.09
CA GLU A 125 4.40 -16.64 -6.25
C GLU A 125 3.58 -15.57 -5.52
N TRP A 126 2.62 -14.93 -6.21
CA TRP A 126 1.69 -13.99 -5.58
C TRP A 126 0.90 -14.63 -4.43
N LEU A 127 0.31 -15.81 -4.66
CA LEU A 127 -0.40 -16.58 -3.63
C LEU A 127 0.53 -16.93 -2.47
N GLU A 128 1.75 -17.39 -2.76
CA GLU A 128 2.72 -17.78 -1.74
C GLU A 128 3.07 -16.65 -0.78
N VAL A 129 3.07 -15.38 -1.21
CA VAL A 129 3.33 -14.24 -0.32
C VAL A 129 2.40 -14.24 0.90
N ALA A 130 1.12 -14.54 0.70
CA ALA A 130 0.13 -14.53 1.78
C ALA A 130 -0.09 -15.89 2.45
N GLN A 131 0.38 -16.98 1.84
CA GLN A 131 0.10 -18.34 2.33
C GLN A 131 1.31 -19.03 2.99
N SER A 132 2.55 -18.60 2.69
CA SER A 132 3.77 -19.35 3.07
C SER A 132 4.13 -19.30 4.56
N VAL A 133 3.75 -18.23 5.27
CA VAL A 133 4.08 -18.02 6.68
C VAL A 133 2.89 -17.39 7.43
N GLN A 134 2.89 -17.53 8.76
CA GLN A 134 1.90 -16.89 9.64
C GLN A 134 2.38 -15.51 10.10
N ILE A 135 2.77 -14.69 9.11
CA ILE A 135 3.13 -13.27 9.25
C ILE A 135 2.36 -12.56 8.13
N GLN A 136 1.60 -11.51 8.45
CA GLN A 136 0.75 -10.83 7.47
C GLN A 136 1.60 -10.07 6.45
N PRO A 137 1.43 -10.32 5.14
CA PRO A 137 2.06 -9.50 4.12
C PRO A 137 1.45 -8.11 4.05
N HIS A 138 2.33 -7.15 3.77
CA HIS A 138 2.03 -5.79 3.33
C HIS A 138 2.77 -5.52 2.03
N MET A 139 2.10 -4.91 1.06
CA MET A 139 2.72 -4.48 -0.19
C MET A 139 2.55 -2.98 -0.39
N GLY A 140 3.61 -2.23 -0.10
CA GLY A 140 3.63 -0.77 -0.17
C GLY A 140 4.44 -0.23 -1.34
N ASP A 141 5.56 -0.85 -1.70
CA ASP A 141 6.34 -0.35 -2.83
C ASP A 141 5.86 -0.98 -4.14
N MET A 142 5.82 -0.17 -5.19
CA MET A 142 5.57 -0.62 -6.56
C MET A 142 4.16 -1.21 -6.80
N MET A 143 3.19 -0.92 -5.91
CA MET A 143 1.78 -1.28 -6.12
C MET A 143 1.00 -0.07 -6.61
N ILE A 144 0.20 0.56 -5.73
CA ILE A 144 -0.62 1.71 -6.06
C ILE A 144 0.29 2.93 -6.14
N GLY A 145 0.27 3.63 -7.27
CA GLY A 145 1.24 4.69 -7.59
C GLY A 145 2.11 4.33 -8.79
N SER A 146 2.06 3.10 -9.29
CA SER A 146 2.83 2.63 -10.44
C SER A 146 2.01 2.48 -11.72
N PRO A 147 2.64 2.37 -12.91
CA PRO A 147 1.97 1.93 -14.12
C PRO A 147 1.27 0.55 -14.01
N SER A 148 1.65 -0.31 -13.07
CA SER A 148 1.01 -1.61 -12.80
C SER A 148 0.00 -1.59 -11.67
N SER A 149 -0.43 -0.41 -11.21
CA SER A 149 -1.27 -0.26 -10.03
C SER A 149 -2.48 -1.22 -10.03
N LEU A 150 -3.21 -1.31 -11.14
CA LEU A 150 -4.42 -2.13 -11.20
C LEU A 150 -4.12 -3.64 -11.10
N ASP A 151 -3.24 -4.17 -11.94
CA ASP A 151 -2.93 -5.61 -11.96
C ASP A 151 -2.25 -6.06 -10.66
N ASN A 152 -1.29 -5.28 -10.14
CA ASN A 152 -0.63 -5.60 -8.88
C ASN A 152 -1.63 -5.58 -7.71
N THR A 153 -2.54 -4.60 -7.66
CA THR A 153 -3.57 -4.52 -6.61
C THR A 153 -4.52 -5.71 -6.68
N ARG A 154 -4.98 -6.09 -7.88
CA ARG A 154 -5.82 -7.27 -8.10
C ARG A 154 -5.15 -8.53 -7.54
N ARG A 155 -3.91 -8.81 -7.96
CA ARG A 155 -3.15 -10.00 -7.55
C ARG A 155 -2.90 -10.04 -6.06
N ALA A 156 -2.56 -8.91 -5.46
CA ALA A 156 -2.34 -8.80 -4.02
C ALA A 156 -3.62 -9.09 -3.22
N LEU A 157 -4.77 -8.55 -3.63
CA LEU A 157 -6.06 -8.84 -2.99
C LEU A 157 -6.47 -10.29 -3.14
N GLU A 158 -6.34 -10.88 -4.33
CA GLU A 158 -6.64 -12.30 -4.57
C GLU A 158 -5.76 -13.21 -3.69
N ALA A 159 -4.50 -12.84 -3.45
CA ALA A 159 -3.61 -13.58 -2.55
C ALA A 159 -4.00 -13.46 -1.06
N GLY A 160 -4.63 -12.35 -0.67
CA GLY A 160 -5.00 -12.03 0.72
C GLY A 160 -4.11 -10.99 1.39
N VAL A 161 -3.47 -10.13 0.61
CA VAL A 161 -2.85 -8.89 1.09
C VAL A 161 -3.94 -7.83 1.19
N ASN A 162 -4.15 -7.24 2.37
CA ASN A 162 -5.24 -6.27 2.58
C ASN A 162 -4.78 -4.81 2.54
N TYR A 163 -3.54 -4.53 2.92
CA TYR A 163 -2.95 -3.19 2.90
C TYR A 163 -2.02 -3.06 1.71
N ILE A 164 -2.45 -2.28 0.71
CA ILE A 164 -1.80 -2.18 -0.59
C ILE A 164 -1.58 -0.69 -0.92
N GLY A 165 -0.37 -0.32 -1.29
CA GLY A 165 0.06 1.06 -1.47
C GLY A 165 1.26 1.17 -2.40
N ASN A 166 1.90 2.31 -2.57
CA ASN A 166 1.86 3.52 -1.76
C ASN A 166 1.44 4.69 -2.65
N LEU A 167 0.26 5.28 -2.38
CA LEU A 167 -0.38 6.28 -3.24
C LEU A 167 0.61 7.34 -3.75
N SER A 168 1.45 7.91 -2.88
CA SER A 168 2.37 8.98 -3.25
C SER A 168 3.53 8.57 -4.17
N GLN A 169 3.75 7.27 -4.39
CA GLN A 169 4.80 6.76 -5.29
C GLN A 169 4.54 7.05 -6.77
N PHE A 170 3.40 7.65 -7.13
CA PHE A 170 3.25 8.20 -8.48
C PHE A 170 4.35 9.21 -8.84
N ALA A 171 4.95 9.87 -7.85
CA ALA A 171 6.06 10.79 -8.03
C ALA A 171 7.42 10.11 -8.33
N TRP A 172 7.56 8.79 -8.12
CA TRP A 172 8.86 8.12 -8.19
C TRP A 172 9.43 7.93 -9.59
N LYS A 173 8.57 8.05 -10.62
CA LYS A 173 8.84 7.67 -12.01
C LYS A 173 9.28 6.20 -12.15
N TYR A 174 9.00 5.63 -13.31
CA TYR A 174 9.36 4.25 -13.61
C TYR A 174 10.23 4.23 -14.88
N PRO A 175 11.57 4.12 -14.72
CA PRO A 175 12.48 4.09 -15.86
C PRO A 175 12.08 3.00 -16.87
N GLY A 176 11.94 3.40 -18.14
CA GLY A 176 11.49 2.52 -19.21
C GLY A 176 9.97 2.51 -19.45
N TRP A 177 9.17 3.20 -18.64
CA TRP A 177 7.75 3.43 -18.92
C TRP A 177 7.58 4.42 -20.09
N PRO A 178 6.94 4.03 -21.21
CA PRO A 178 6.74 4.92 -22.36
C PRO A 178 5.48 5.80 -22.24
N GLY A 179 4.61 5.53 -21.27
CA GLY A 179 3.40 6.31 -21.05
C GLY A 179 3.67 7.61 -20.30
N ASP A 180 2.68 8.49 -20.29
CA ASP A 180 2.71 9.76 -19.58
C ASP A 180 2.10 9.65 -18.16
N ASP A 181 2.07 10.77 -17.47
CA ASP A 181 1.48 10.88 -16.13
C ASP A 181 -0.01 10.55 -16.14
N VAL A 182 -0.74 10.83 -17.23
CA VAL A 182 -2.17 10.52 -17.37
C VAL A 182 -2.38 9.00 -17.43
N ALA A 183 -1.57 8.29 -18.21
CA ALA A 183 -1.62 6.84 -18.30
C ALA A 183 -1.30 6.17 -16.95
N GLN A 184 -0.25 6.62 -16.26
CA GLN A 184 0.09 6.11 -14.93
C GLN A 184 -1.03 6.40 -13.91
N MET A 185 -1.49 7.65 -13.84
CA MET A 185 -2.56 8.04 -12.90
C MET A 185 -3.89 7.35 -13.21
N SER A 186 -4.16 7.02 -14.47
CA SER A 186 -5.34 6.24 -14.83
C SER A 186 -5.33 4.86 -14.17
N GLU A 187 -4.19 4.18 -14.14
CA GLU A 187 -4.04 2.90 -13.45
C GLU A 187 -4.12 3.04 -11.92
N VAL A 188 -3.60 4.13 -11.36
CA VAL A 188 -3.75 4.45 -9.93
C VAL A 188 -5.23 4.61 -9.57
N VAL A 189 -5.98 5.40 -10.32
CA VAL A 189 -7.41 5.66 -10.04
C VAL A 189 -8.24 4.37 -10.18
N LYS A 190 -7.96 3.53 -11.19
CA LYS A 190 -8.59 2.21 -11.30
C LYS A 190 -8.25 1.33 -10.10
N ALA A 191 -7.00 1.30 -9.65
CA ALA A 191 -6.61 0.52 -8.47
C ALA A 191 -7.32 1.00 -7.19
N LEU A 192 -7.47 2.31 -7.00
CA LEU A 192 -8.24 2.86 -5.88
C LEU A 192 -9.73 2.48 -5.96
N GLY A 193 -10.33 2.49 -7.16
CA GLY A 193 -11.68 2.00 -7.38
C GLY A 193 -11.83 0.51 -7.05
N LEU A 194 -10.84 -0.30 -7.41
CA LEU A 194 -10.79 -1.72 -7.05
C LEU A 194 -10.74 -1.88 -5.52
N MET A 195 -9.85 -1.15 -4.83
CA MET A 195 -9.78 -1.14 -3.36
C MET A 195 -11.10 -0.72 -2.72
N ALA A 196 -11.81 0.25 -3.29
CA ALA A 196 -13.12 0.70 -2.79
C ALA A 196 -14.17 -0.43 -2.82
N SER A 197 -14.20 -1.25 -3.88
CA SER A 197 -15.12 -2.40 -3.97
C SER A 197 -14.90 -3.44 -2.86
N LYS A 198 -13.69 -3.50 -2.30
CA LYS A 198 -13.27 -4.43 -1.24
C LYS A 198 -13.13 -3.80 0.14
N ALA A 199 -13.44 -2.51 0.28
CA ALA A 199 -13.30 -1.78 1.54
C ALA A 199 -14.15 -2.39 2.68
N GLY A 200 -15.34 -2.90 2.35
CA GLY A 200 -16.22 -3.61 3.30
C GLY A 200 -15.68 -4.98 3.73
N GLU A 201 -14.79 -5.59 2.95
CA GLU A 201 -14.15 -6.87 3.27
C GLU A 201 -12.84 -6.67 4.07
N GLY A 202 -12.38 -5.43 4.22
CA GLY A 202 -11.18 -5.07 4.98
C GLY A 202 -9.96 -4.69 4.12
N ALA A 203 -10.14 -4.44 2.82
CA ALA A 203 -9.11 -3.84 1.99
C ALA A 203 -8.86 -2.38 2.40
N VAL A 204 -7.58 -1.99 2.49
CA VAL A 204 -7.15 -0.66 2.93
C VAL A 204 -6.04 -0.18 2.02
N VAL A 205 -6.21 0.99 1.42
CA VAL A 205 -5.14 1.68 0.69
C VAL A 205 -4.09 2.07 1.72
N HIS A 206 -2.85 1.70 1.44
CA HIS A 206 -1.70 2.15 2.18
C HIS A 206 -1.08 3.37 1.49
N SER A 207 -0.66 4.34 2.28
CA SER A 207 0.21 5.43 1.82
C SER A 207 1.27 5.70 2.88
N TYR A 208 2.54 5.68 2.52
CA TYR A 208 3.63 6.07 3.42
C TYR A 208 4.06 7.49 3.06
N LEU A 209 3.73 8.43 3.95
CA LEU A 209 3.85 9.86 3.68
C LEU A 209 5.30 10.30 3.42
N ASP A 210 6.26 9.68 4.09
CA ASP A 210 7.70 10.00 3.95
C ASP A 210 8.33 9.44 2.67
N ASP A 211 7.59 8.66 1.88
CA ASP A 211 7.98 8.23 0.53
C ASP A 211 7.39 9.13 -0.56
N GLY A 212 6.53 10.09 -0.18
CA GLY A 212 5.84 10.99 -1.09
C GLY A 212 6.40 12.40 -1.12
N PHE A 213 5.57 13.32 -1.64
CA PHE A 213 5.79 14.76 -1.49
C PHE A 213 5.99 15.22 -0.03
N PRO A 214 5.32 14.62 0.99
CA PRO A 214 5.55 15.04 2.37
C PRO A 214 7.00 14.96 2.84
N ALA A 215 7.81 14.05 2.26
CA ALA A 215 9.25 13.96 2.50
C ALA A 215 10.03 15.22 2.11
N GLN A 216 9.48 16.02 1.19
CA GLN A 216 10.13 17.21 0.62
C GLN A 216 9.60 18.51 1.24
N PHE A 217 8.56 18.45 2.08
CA PHE A 217 8.02 19.66 2.70
C PHE A 217 8.94 20.17 3.80
N GLY A 218 9.10 21.50 3.85
CA GLY A 218 9.88 22.17 4.90
C GLY A 218 9.15 22.31 6.23
N ASP A 219 7.89 21.87 6.33
CA ASP A 219 7.04 22.05 7.50
C ASP A 219 6.00 20.93 7.65
N TYR A 220 5.58 20.67 8.90
CA TYR A 220 4.59 19.64 9.22
C TYR A 220 3.14 20.07 8.97
N SER A 221 2.86 21.35 8.73
CA SER A 221 1.50 21.79 8.37
C SER A 221 1.16 21.35 6.96
N SER A 222 2.10 21.51 6.02
CA SER A 222 2.01 20.97 4.65
C SER A 222 1.94 19.45 4.64
N TYR A 223 2.71 18.79 5.52
CA TYR A 223 2.66 17.34 5.73
C TYR A 223 1.26 16.85 6.11
N LEU A 224 0.65 17.50 7.11
CA LEU A 224 -0.73 17.21 7.53
C LEU A 224 -1.76 17.59 6.46
N GLY A 225 -1.52 18.68 5.73
CA GLY A 225 -2.34 19.10 4.60
C GLY A 225 -2.39 18.04 3.50
N TRP A 226 -1.25 17.42 3.20
CA TRP A 226 -1.18 16.31 2.25
C TRP A 226 -1.89 15.05 2.76
N ALA A 227 -1.70 14.68 4.03
CA ALA A 227 -2.44 13.56 4.61
C ALA A 227 -3.96 13.79 4.53
N LYS A 228 -4.45 15.02 4.73
CA LYS A 228 -5.87 15.36 4.51
C LYS A 228 -6.27 15.26 3.04
N PHE A 229 -5.42 15.71 2.13
CA PHE A 229 -5.67 15.63 0.70
C PHE A 229 -5.80 14.18 0.21
N GLU A 230 -4.88 13.29 0.61
CA GLU A 230 -4.98 11.86 0.26
C GLU A 230 -6.26 11.24 0.79
N ARG A 231 -6.67 11.56 2.02
CA ARG A 231 -7.95 11.10 2.58
C ARG A 231 -9.14 11.59 1.77
N TYR A 232 -9.16 12.86 1.40
CA TYR A 232 -10.23 13.42 0.58
C TYR A 232 -10.35 12.67 -0.76
N VAL A 233 -9.23 12.43 -1.44
CA VAL A 233 -9.23 11.69 -2.71
C VAL A 233 -9.66 10.24 -2.51
N VAL A 234 -9.03 9.51 -1.59
CA VAL A 234 -9.23 8.06 -1.45
C VAL A 234 -10.57 7.72 -0.82
N GLU A 235 -10.99 8.48 0.18
CA GLU A 235 -12.17 8.13 0.97
C GLU A 235 -13.42 8.88 0.55
N GLU A 236 -13.33 10.18 0.29
CA GLU A 236 -14.52 10.97 -0.06
C GLU A 236 -14.85 10.89 -1.55
N LEU A 237 -13.86 10.98 -2.44
CA LEU A 237 -14.10 10.92 -3.89
C LEU A 237 -14.20 9.49 -4.41
N ILE A 238 -13.38 8.57 -3.89
CA ILE A 238 -13.31 7.18 -4.37
C ILE A 238 -14.07 6.19 -3.46
N GLY A 239 -14.21 6.46 -2.16
CA GLY A 239 -14.92 5.55 -1.24
C GLY A 239 -14.11 4.32 -0.82
N ALA A 240 -12.78 4.35 -0.96
CA ALA A 240 -11.89 3.36 -0.36
C ALA A 240 -11.53 3.74 1.09
N LYS A 241 -10.87 2.83 1.82
CA LYS A 241 -10.30 3.13 3.14
C LYS A 241 -8.82 3.48 3.00
N LEU A 242 -8.33 4.47 3.76
CA LEU A 242 -6.91 4.87 3.74
C LEU A 242 -6.25 4.72 5.11
N ALA A 243 -5.09 4.06 5.13
CA ALA A 243 -4.20 4.01 6.28
C ALA A 243 -2.81 4.56 5.94
N HIS A 244 -2.46 5.67 6.58
CA HIS A 244 -1.12 6.23 6.47
C HIS A 244 -0.10 5.40 7.26
N ALA A 245 1.14 5.39 6.76
CA ALA A 245 2.33 5.24 7.57
C ALA A 245 3.13 6.55 7.58
N TYR A 246 3.99 6.71 8.58
CA TYR A 246 4.78 7.92 8.78
C TYR A 246 5.91 7.71 9.80
N GLY A 247 6.81 8.69 9.91
CA GLY A 247 7.74 8.85 11.03
C GLY A 247 9.18 8.43 10.75
N GLY A 248 9.51 7.99 9.53
CA GLY A 248 10.88 7.60 9.17
C GLY A 248 11.81 8.80 8.97
N LEU A 249 11.27 10.00 8.72
CA LEU A 249 12.06 11.23 8.56
C LEU A 249 11.97 12.19 9.75
N THR A 250 11.18 11.86 10.78
CA THR A 250 11.05 12.70 11.99
C THR A 250 11.93 12.15 13.12
N HIS A 251 12.94 12.92 13.51
CA HIS A 251 13.99 12.44 14.42
C HIS A 251 13.84 12.96 15.86
N ASP A 252 13.33 14.19 16.02
CA ASP A 252 13.12 14.78 17.35
C ASP A 252 11.89 14.14 18.04
N PRO A 253 12.02 13.58 19.26
CA PRO A 253 10.94 12.83 19.90
C PRO A 253 9.71 13.69 20.24
N ILE A 254 9.89 14.97 20.57
CA ILE A 254 8.77 15.89 20.86
C ILE A 254 7.99 16.14 19.57
N THR A 255 8.70 16.49 18.50
CA THR A 255 8.13 16.69 17.17
C THR A 255 7.45 15.42 16.66
N LYS A 256 8.09 14.25 16.81
CA LYS A 256 7.50 12.95 16.45
C LYS A 256 6.19 12.71 17.18
N THR A 257 6.14 13.00 18.48
CA THR A 257 4.91 12.85 19.29
C THR A 257 3.80 13.77 18.78
N ILE A 258 4.11 15.06 18.55
CA ILE A 258 3.12 16.05 18.08
C ILE A 258 2.58 15.64 16.70
N VAL A 259 3.45 15.30 15.76
CA VAL A 259 3.09 14.91 14.40
C VAL A 259 2.27 13.61 14.40
N THR A 260 2.68 12.62 15.20
CA THR A 260 1.93 11.37 15.38
C THR A 260 0.51 11.66 15.88
N MET A 261 0.36 12.45 16.96
CA MET A 261 -0.95 12.83 17.49
C MET A 261 -1.79 13.56 16.44
N ALA A 262 -1.19 14.47 15.67
CA ALA A 262 -1.87 15.22 14.64
C ALA A 262 -2.34 14.32 13.49
N ILE A 263 -1.51 13.41 12.98
CA ILE A 263 -1.90 12.45 11.93
C ILE A 263 -2.98 11.50 12.43
N GLU A 264 -2.84 10.96 13.65
CA GLU A 264 -3.83 10.07 14.25
C GLU A 264 -5.18 10.77 14.47
N SER A 265 -5.18 12.08 14.74
CA SER A 265 -6.43 12.85 14.86
C SER A 265 -7.23 12.95 13.55
N LEU A 266 -6.59 12.71 12.40
CA LEU A 266 -7.24 12.66 11.10
C LEU A 266 -7.80 11.28 10.77
N ARG A 267 -7.38 10.23 11.49
CA ARG A 267 -7.74 8.85 11.17
C ARG A 267 -9.17 8.54 11.65
N PRO A 268 -10.00 7.84 10.86
CA PRO A 268 -11.34 7.43 11.25
C PRO A 268 -11.23 6.28 12.24
N ALA A 269 -12.24 6.12 13.08
CA ALA A 269 -12.24 5.08 14.10
C ALA A 269 -12.20 3.65 13.54
N ASP A 270 -12.72 3.43 12.32
CA ASP A 270 -12.86 2.12 11.71
C ASP A 270 -11.65 1.69 10.85
N VAL A 271 -10.60 2.51 10.78
CA VAL A 271 -9.32 2.18 10.12
C VAL A 271 -8.20 2.28 11.14
N CYS A 272 -7.21 1.37 11.08
CA CYS A 272 -5.99 1.46 11.87
C CYS A 272 -4.83 1.95 11.00
N SER A 273 -3.90 2.71 11.58
CA SER A 273 -2.70 3.16 10.86
C SER A 273 -1.92 1.97 10.32
N SER A 274 -1.26 2.16 9.18
CA SER A 274 -0.54 1.08 8.51
C SER A 274 0.63 0.64 9.39
N PHE A 275 1.55 1.56 9.65
CA PHE A 275 2.62 1.43 10.65
C PHE A 275 3.18 2.83 10.93
N TYR A 276 3.95 2.98 12.00
CA TYR A 276 4.74 4.18 12.22
C TYR A 276 6.15 3.77 12.64
N PHE A 277 7.15 4.56 12.27
CA PHE A 277 8.51 4.36 12.78
C PHE A 277 8.62 4.97 14.17
N GLY A 278 8.69 4.08 15.17
CA GLY A 278 8.96 4.42 16.58
C GLY A 278 10.21 5.25 16.74
#